data_AF-A0A2Z4YRC1-F1
#
_entry.id   AF-A0A2Z4YRC1-F1
#
_cell.length_a   1.000
_cell.length_b   1.000
_cell.length_c   1.000
_cell.angle_alpha   90.00
_cell.angle_beta   90.00
_cell.angle_gamma   90.00
#
_symmetry.space_group_name_H-M   'P 1'
#
loop_
_entity.id
_entity.type
_entity.pdbx_description
1 polymer ?
#
loop_
_entity_poly.entity_id
_entity_poly.type
_entity_poly.pdbx_seq_one_letter_code
_entity_poly.pdbx_strand_id
1 'polypeptide(L)' 'MRIKQSEATIWAMTKANANVKLLRTIPGIGELFARLIDAEIDDISRFRHSKKLAAYAEV' A
#
# COMPACT_ATOMS: atom_id res chain seq x y z
N MET A 1 -17.46 -12.02 16.11
CA MET A 1 -17.34 -10.79 15.28
C MET A 1 -16.27 -11.06 14.22
N ARG A 2 -16.65 -11.41 12.98
CA ARG A 2 -15.70 -11.88 11.93
C ARG A 2 -14.75 -10.77 11.42
N ILE A 3 -15.16 -9.51 11.54
CA ILE A 3 -14.40 -8.34 11.07
C ILE A 3 -13.06 -8.21 11.81
N LYS A 4 -13.07 -8.32 13.15
CA LYS A 4 -11.86 -8.18 13.98
C LYS A 4 -10.80 -9.25 13.70
N GLN A 5 -11.23 -10.45 13.29
CA GLN A 5 -10.32 -11.55 12.98
C GLN A 5 -9.70 -11.36 11.58
N SER A 6 -10.47 -10.87 10.61
CA SER A 6 -9.93 -10.48 9.30
C SER A 6 -8.93 -9.33 9.42
N GLU A 7 -9.21 -8.33 10.27
CA GLU A 7 -8.26 -7.25 10.57
C GLU A 7 -6.94 -7.81 11.14
N ALA A 8 -7.00 -8.66 12.15
CA ALA A 8 -5.80 -9.26 12.76
C ALA A 8 -4.95 -10.06 11.75
N THR A 9 -5.58 -10.78 10.82
CA THR A 9 -4.88 -11.50 9.75
C THR A 9 -4.17 -10.55 8.77
N ILE A 10 -4.82 -9.44 8.39
CA ILE A 10 -4.22 -8.38 7.56
C ILE A 10 -3.02 -7.76 8.28
N TRP A 11 -3.13 -7.51 9.58
CA TRP A 11 -2.04 -7.00 10.40
C TRP A 11 -0.86 -7.98 10.49
N ALA A 12 -1.11 -9.29 10.61
CA ALA A 12 -0.07 -10.31 10.69
C ALA A 12 0.67 -10.56 9.35
N MET A 13 -0.01 -10.38 8.21
CA MET A 13 0.60 -10.51 6.88
C MET A 13 1.40 -9.26 6.48
N THR A 14 1.14 -8.13 7.12
CA THR A 14 1.87 -6.88 6.83
C THR A 14 3.15 -6.83 7.65
N LYS A 15 4.14 -7.59 7.18
CA LYS A 15 5.55 -7.40 7.52
C LYS A 15 5.85 -5.91 7.48
N ALA A 16 6.62 -5.37 8.42
CA ALA A 16 6.95 -3.94 8.53
C ALA A 16 7.42 -3.37 7.16
N ASN A 17 6.47 -2.86 6.37
CA ASN A 17 6.73 -2.58 4.97
C ASN A 17 7.32 -1.18 4.87
N ALA A 18 8.58 -1.10 4.41
CA ALA A 18 9.26 0.16 4.18
C ALA A 18 8.45 1.04 3.21
N ASN A 19 7.71 0.44 2.28
CA ASN A 19 6.83 1.14 1.36
C ASN A 19 5.66 1.82 2.08
N VAL A 20 4.97 1.10 2.99
CA VAL A 20 3.86 1.69 3.78
C VAL A 20 4.37 2.85 4.64
N LYS A 21 5.56 2.71 5.24
CA LYS A 21 6.19 3.81 6.00
C LYS A 21 6.51 5.01 5.12
N LEU A 22 7.01 4.79 3.91
CA LEU A 22 7.31 5.84 2.94
C LEU A 22 6.03 6.52 2.43
N LEU A 23 5.00 5.76 2.08
CA LEU A 23 3.73 6.30 1.59
C LEU A 23 3.05 7.20 2.63
N ARG A 24 3.20 6.89 3.92
CA ARG A 24 2.70 7.73 5.02
C ARG A 24 3.40 9.08 5.17
N THR A 25 4.53 9.31 4.50
CA THR A 25 5.16 10.65 4.49
C THR A 25 4.46 11.61 3.53
N ILE A 26 3.55 11.11 2.68
CA ILE A 26 2.76 11.93 1.77
C ILE A 26 1.59 12.54 2.55
N PRO A 27 1.45 13.89 2.58
CA PRO A 27 0.32 14.54 3.24
C PRO A 27 -1.02 14.01 2.72
N GLY A 28 -1.92 13.64 3.65
CA GLY A 28 -3.23 13.06 3.31
C GLY A 28 -3.25 11.54 3.16
N ILE A 29 -2.10 10.85 3.20
CA ILE A 29 -2.03 9.38 3.13
C ILE A 29 -1.76 8.79 4.52
N GLY A 30 -2.81 8.24 5.13
CA GLY A 30 -2.73 7.49 6.39
C GLY A 30 -2.38 6.00 6.20
N GLU A 31 -2.25 5.26 7.30
CA GLU A 31 -1.89 3.82 7.31
C GLU A 31 -2.80 2.96 6.41
N LEU A 32 -4.11 3.22 6.43
CA LEU A 32 -5.08 2.49 5.62
C LEU A 32 -4.83 2.70 4.12
N PHE A 33 -4.73 3.95 3.68
CA PHE A 33 -4.47 4.28 2.27
C PHE A 33 -3.09 3.82 1.81
N ALA A 34 -2.07 3.94 2.66
CA ALA A 34 -0.74 3.45 2.37
C ALA A 34 -0.73 1.93 2.10
N ARG A 35 -1.48 1.15 2.88
CA ARG A 35 -1.63 -0.30 2.66
C ARG A 35 -2.44 -0.64 1.42
N LEU A 36 -3.49 0.12 1.13
CA LEU A 36 -4.28 -0.06 -0.10
C LEU A 36 -3.41 0.21 -1.33
N ILE A 37 -2.64 1.29 -1.33
CA ILE A 37 -1.72 1.63 -2.42
C ILE A 37 -0.64 0.55 -2.59
N ASP A 38 -0.02 0.11 -1.49
CA ASP A 38 1.01 -0.94 -1.51
C ASP A 38 0.44 -2.27 -2.03
N ALA A 39 -0.79 -2.65 -1.65
CA ALA A 39 -1.45 -3.85 -2.16
C ALA A 39 -1.87 -3.75 -3.64
N GLU A 40 -2.31 -2.57 -4.10
CA GLU A 40 -2.72 -2.33 -5.48
C GLU A 40 -1.52 -2.32 -6.44
N ILE A 41 -0.39 -1.75 -5.98
CA ILE A 41 0.86 -1.71 -6.73
C ILE A 41 1.58 -3.06 -6.68
N ASP A 42 1.54 -3.74 -5.53
CA ASP A 42 2.25 -4.96 -5.17
C ASP A 42 3.79 -4.83 -5.35
N ASP A 43 4.30 -5.15 -6.53
CA ASP A 43 5.72 -4.95 -6.86
C ASP A 43 5.95 -3.64 -7.63
N ILE A 44 6.44 -2.61 -6.93
CA ILE A 44 6.82 -1.32 -7.52
C ILE A 44 7.91 -1.45 -8.61
N SER A 45 8.77 -2.48 -8.55
CA SER A 45 9.86 -2.68 -9.49
C SER A 45 9.39 -3.06 -10.90
N ARG A 46 8.13 -3.51 -11.04
CA ARG A 46 7.46 -3.74 -12.34
C ARG A 46 7.38 -2.46 -13.19
N PHE A 47 7.46 -1.30 -12.55
CA PHE A 47 7.46 -0.01 -13.23
C PHE A 47 8.87 0.55 -13.35
N ARG A 48 9.47 0.42 -14.54
CA ARG A 48 10.80 0.97 -14.84
C ARG A 48 10.91 2.50 -14.66
N HIS A 49 9.80 3.23 -14.75
CA HIS A 49 9.75 4.68 -14.64
C HIS A 49 8.52 5.14 -13.85
N SER A 50 8.67 6.16 -13.00
CA SER A 50 7.60 6.74 -12.19
C SER A 50 6.40 7.21 -13.02
N LYS A 51 6.61 7.75 -14.23
CA LYS A 51 5.53 8.15 -15.14
C LYS A 51 4.61 6.98 -15.53
N LYS A 52 5.16 5.76 -15.66
CA LYS A 52 4.35 4.58 -16.00
C LYS A 52 3.49 4.12 -14.84
N LEU A 53 4.00 4.27 -13.62
CA LEU A 53 3.21 4.02 -12.41
C LEU A 53 2.08 5.05 -12.30
N ALA A 54 2.37 6.34 -12.49
CA ALA A 54 1.34 7.39 -12.44
C ALA A 54 0.21 7.12 -13.45
N ALA A 55 0.56 6.81 -14.71
CA ALA A 55 -0.42 6.46 -15.74
C ALA A 55 -1.23 5.20 -15.42
N TYR A 56 -0.69 4.27 -14.61
CA TYR A 56 -1.44 3.10 -14.14
C TYR A 56 -2.41 3.43 -13.00
N ALA A 57 -2.04 4.36 -12.12
CA ALA A 57 -2.84 4.73 -10.96
C ALA A 57 -3.93 5.78 -11.26
N GLU A 58 -3.81 6.52 -12.36
CA GLU A 58 -4.75 7.56 -12.81
C GLU A 58 -5.91 7.03 -13.67
N VAL A 59 -6.42 5.81 -13.41
CA VAL A 59 -7.64 5.30 -14.08
C VAL A 59 -8.87 6.10 -13.68
#